data_AF-A0A5K1EAA6-F1
#
_entry.id   AF-A0A5K1EAA6-F1
#
_cell.length_a   1.000
_cell.length_b   1.000
_cell.length_c   1.000
_cell.angle_alpha   90.00
_cell.angle_beta   90.00
_cell.angle_gamma   90.00
#
_symmetry.space_group_name_H-M   'P 1'
#
loop_
_entity.id
_entity.type
_entity.pdbx_description
1 polymer ?
#
loop_
_entity_poly.entity_id
_entity_poly.type
_entity_poly.pdbx_seq_one_letter_code
_entity_poly.pdbx_strand_id
1 'polypeptide(L)' 'MRAMEKSMILALLLILVLSSSKTSNAGTTSSFVRKLGASQDMPLDSDVFRVPPGYNAPQQ' A
#
# COMPACT_ATOMS: atom_id res chain seq x y z
N MET A 1 -9.38 24.51 -46.82
CA MET A 1 -10.54 23.81 -46.21
C MET A 1 -10.17 22.46 -45.61
N ARG A 2 -9.63 21.48 -46.38
CA ARG A 2 -9.31 20.13 -45.85
C ARG A 2 -8.35 20.05 -44.64
N ALA A 3 -7.39 20.97 -44.52
CA ALA A 3 -6.47 20.99 -43.37
C ALA A 3 -7.18 21.45 -42.07
N MET A 4 -8.13 22.37 -42.19
CA MET A 4 -8.93 22.85 -41.05
C MET A 4 -9.85 21.74 -40.51
N GLU A 5 -10.47 20.97 -41.41
CA GLU A 5 -11.33 19.83 -41.03
C GLU A 5 -10.55 18.77 -40.25
N LYS A 6 -9.36 18.39 -40.71
CA LYS A 6 -8.49 17.44 -40.01
C LYS A 6 -8.07 17.95 -38.62
N SER A 7 -7.76 19.24 -38.52
CA SER A 7 -7.41 19.86 -37.24
C SER A 7 -8.58 19.86 -36.26
N MET A 8 -9.80 20.09 -36.74
CA MET A 8 -11.01 20.02 -35.92
C MET A 8 -11.32 18.59 -35.47
N ILE A 9 -11.20 17.61 -36.36
CA ILE A 9 -11.37 16.19 -36.00
C ILE A 9 -10.35 15.78 -34.94
N LEU A 10 -9.09 16.20 -35.09
CA LEU A 10 -8.04 15.91 -34.11
C LEU A 10 -8.35 16.55 -32.75
N ALA A 11 -8.82 17.81 -32.73
CA ALA A 11 -9.22 18.48 -31.50
C ALA A 11 -10.40 17.78 -30.82
N LEU A 12 -11.41 17.35 -31.58
CA LEU A 12 -12.56 16.60 -31.06
C LEU A 12 -12.15 15.25 -30.48
N LEU A 13 -11.25 14.52 -31.15
CA LEU A 13 -10.72 13.25 -30.66
C LEU A 13 -9.90 13.45 -29.37
N LEU A 14 -9.09 14.51 -29.30
CA LEU A 14 -8.33 14.83 -28.10
C LEU A 14 -9.26 15.12 -26.91
N ILE A 15 -10.28 15.95 -27.12
CA ILE A 15 -11.29 16.27 -26.08
C ILE A 15 -11.96 14.98 -25.61
N LEU A 16 -12.41 14.12 -26.52
CA LEU A 16 -13.08 12.86 -26.19
C LEU A 16 -12.20 11.92 -25.34
N VAL A 17 -10.91 11.80 -25.69
CA VAL A 17 -9.95 10.98 -24.95
C VAL A 17 -9.71 11.56 -23.55
N LEU A 18 -9.51 12.88 -23.44
CA LEU A 18 -9.29 13.53 -22.15
C LEU A 18 -10.53 13.47 -21.24
N SER A 19 -11.73 13.59 -21.79
CA SER A 19 -12.99 13.47 -21.02
C SER A 19 -13.26 12.07 -20.47
N SER A 20 -12.65 11.03 -21.07
CA SER A 20 -12.84 9.64 -20.66
C SER A 20 -11.81 9.18 -19.61
N SER A 21 -10.80 10.01 -19.32
CA SER A 21 -9.77 9.67 -18.35
C SER A 21 -10.28 9.81 -16.92
N LYS A 22 -10.25 8.72 -16.15
CA LYS A 22 -10.53 8.75 -14.70
C LYS A 22 -9.28 9.22 -13.97
N THR A 23 -9.44 10.18 -13.07
CA THR A 23 -8.36 10.58 -12.16
C THR A 23 -8.14 9.48 -11.13
N SER A 24 -6.91 8.99 -10.99
CA SER A 24 -6.52 8.12 -9.89
C SER A 24 -6.06 8.96 -8.71
N ASN A 25 -6.63 8.76 -7.52
CA ASN A 25 -6.12 9.35 -6.28
C ASN A 25 -4.85 8.61 -5.87
N ALA A 26 -3.70 9.05 -6.38
CA ALA A 26 -2.39 8.60 -5.92
C ALA A 26 -2.10 9.20 -4.52
N GLY A 27 -1.30 8.51 -3.71
CA GLY A 27 -0.89 9.00 -2.39
C GLY A 27 -1.92 8.86 -1.28
N THR A 28 -3.08 8.25 -1.54
CA THR A 28 -4.03 7.87 -0.50
C THR A 28 -3.74 6.45 -0.01
N THR A 29 -3.23 6.33 1.22
CA THR A 29 -3.16 5.06 1.94
C THR A 29 -4.34 4.92 2.91
N SER A 30 -4.60 3.71 3.39
CA SER A 30 -5.62 3.48 4.41
C SER A 30 -5.37 4.35 5.65
N SER A 31 -6.44 4.89 6.23
CA SER A 31 -6.41 5.56 7.54
C SER A 31 -6.25 4.60 8.72
N PHE A 32 -6.12 3.30 8.45
CA PHE A 32 -6.00 2.27 9.46
C PHE A 32 -4.75 2.48 10.32
N VAL A 33 -4.98 2.86 11.57
CA VAL A 33 -3.99 2.81 12.64
C VAL A 33 -4.25 1.54 13.43
N ARG A 34 -3.25 0.65 13.51
CA ARG A 34 -3.33 -0.53 14.38
C ARG A 34 -3.54 -0.02 15.81
N LYS A 35 -4.63 -0.44 16.47
CA LYS A 35 -4.78 -0.19 17.91
C LYS A 35 -3.55 -0.73 18.59
N LEU A 36 -2.94 0.07 19.46
CA LEU A 36 -1.90 -0.39 20.39
C LEU A 36 -2.57 -1.38 21.35
N GLY A 37 -2.82 -2.61 20.90
CA GLY A 37 -2.98 -3.75 21.81
C GLY A 37 -1.71 -3.82 22.63
N ALA A 38 -1.83 -4.19 23.91
CA ALA A 38 -0.76 -4.14 24.92
C ALA A 38 0.62 -4.39 24.29
N SER A 39 1.30 -3.30 23.93
CA SER A 39 2.65 -3.34 23.37
C SER A 39 3.64 -3.38 24.53
N GLN A 40 3.29 -4.16 25.56
CA GLN A 40 4.24 -4.53 26.58
C GLN A 40 5.08 -5.65 26.02
N ASP A 41 6.38 -5.50 26.21
CA ASP A 41 7.30 -6.61 25.96
C ASP A 41 6.88 -7.79 26.81
N MET A 42 7.05 -8.97 26.23
CA MET A 42 6.73 -10.19 26.96
C MET A 42 7.75 -10.36 28.11
N PRO A 43 7.29 -10.65 29.34
CA PRO A 43 8.18 -10.88 30.47
C PRO A 43 9.16 -12.02 30.17
N LEU A 44 10.42 -11.89 30.60
CA LEU A 44 11.45 -12.92 30.34
C LEU A 44 11.16 -14.26 31.03
N ASP A 45 10.29 -14.27 32.03
CA ASP A 45 9.79 -15.48 32.70
C ASP A 45 8.58 -16.11 32.00
N SER A 46 8.13 -15.55 30.87
CA SER A 46 7.10 -16.19 30.04
C SER A 46 7.56 -17.56 29.55
N ASP A 47 6.61 -18.47 29.45
CA ASP A 47 6.79 -19.82 28.90
C ASP A 47 7.52 -19.87 27.56
N VAL A 48 7.28 -18.91 26.66
CA VAL A 48 7.95 -18.85 25.35
C VAL A 48 9.47 -18.58 25.43
N PHE A 49 9.96 -18.02 26.53
CA PHE A 49 11.39 -17.76 26.76
C PHE A 49 12.03 -18.84 27.65
N ARG A 50 11.32 -19.92 27.95
CA ARG A 50 11.84 -20.99 28.79
C ARG A 50 13.04 -21.65 28.13
N VAL A 51 14.15 -21.70 28.88
CA VAL A 51 15.38 -22.39 28.49
C VAL A 51 15.11 -23.88 28.28
N PRO A 52 15.60 -24.50 27.20
CA PRO A 52 15.43 -25.93 26.94
C PRO A 52 16.11 -26.78 28.03
N PRO A 53 15.48 -27.88 28.48
CA PRO A 53 16.04 -28.73 29.51
C PRO A 53 17.22 -29.56 28.98
N GLY A 54 18.20 -29.83 29.85
CA GLY A 54 19.36 -30.67 29.54
C GLY A 54 20.69 -29.93 29.66
N TYR A 55 21.75 -30.65 30.01
CA TYR A 55 23.09 -30.07 30.08
C TYR A 55 23.57 -29.70 28.68
N ASN A 56 23.96 -28.44 28.50
CA ASN A 56 24.39 -27.89 27.20
C ASN A 56 23.33 -28.08 26.08
N ALA A 57 22.05 -27.99 26.44
CA ALA A 57 20.97 -28.03 25.46
C ALA A 57 21.11 -26.85 24.47
N PRO A 58 21.01 -27.09 23.15
CA PRO A 58 21.15 -26.03 22.15
C PRO A 58 20.10 -24.92 22.34
N GLN A 59 20.53 -23.65 22.28
CA GLN A 59 19.69 -22.46 22.31
C GLN A 59 20.26 -21.39 21.36
N GLN A 60 19.40 -20.49 20.84
CA GLN A 60 19.77 -19.33 20.02
C GLN A 60 20.25 -18.15 20.86
#